data_AF-A0A1C6GZV1-F1
#
_entry.id   AF-A0A1C6GZV1-F1
#
_cell.length_a   1.000
_cell.length_b   1.000
_cell.length_c   1.000
_cell.angle_alpha   90.00
_cell.angle_beta   90.00
_cell.angle_gamma   90.00
#
_symmetry.space_group_name_H-M   'P 1'
#
loop_
_entity.id
_entity.type
_entity.pdbx_description
1 polymer ?
#
loop_
_entity_poly.entity_id
_entity_poly.type
_entity_poly.pdbx_seq_one_letter_code
_entity_poly.pdbx_strand_id
1 'polypeptide(L)' 'MSFGFENVKPIHARGTDAAEVIEVIRTKAMRGAGIEEDPVREVTQYWTFDGKLIGEEDSFTYSAERK' A
#
# COMPACT_ATOMS: atom_id res chain seq x y z
N MET A 1 15.19 -45.80 -27.64
CA MET A 1 14.35 -44.58 -27.63
C MET A 1 14.90 -43.64 -26.57
N SER A 2 15.60 -42.59 -26.99
CA SER A 2 16.09 -41.52 -26.11
C SER A 2 15.03 -40.44 -26.01
N PHE A 3 14.41 -40.29 -24.85
CA PHE A 3 13.55 -39.15 -24.55
C PHE A 3 14.43 -37.93 -24.29
N GLY A 4 14.37 -36.93 -25.16
CA GLY A 4 15.04 -35.65 -24.98
C GLY A 4 14.31 -34.83 -23.93
N PHE A 5 14.99 -34.47 -22.85
CA PHE A 5 14.55 -33.36 -22.01
C PHE A 5 14.98 -32.07 -22.69
N GLU A 6 14.01 -31.36 -23.25
CA GLU A 6 14.20 -30.00 -23.75
C GLU A 6 14.72 -29.08 -22.64
N ASN A 7 15.48 -28.10 -23.09
CA ASN A 7 16.36 -27.21 -22.35
C ASN A 7 15.59 -26.29 -21.38
N VAL A 8 15.24 -26.79 -20.19
CA VAL A 8 14.65 -25.97 -19.12
C VAL A 8 15.75 -25.08 -18.55
N LYS A 9 15.77 -23.79 -18.92
CA LYS A 9 16.61 -22.80 -18.24
C LYS A 9 16.20 -22.75 -16.76
N PRO A 10 17.10 -23.08 -15.81
CA PRO A 10 16.75 -22.99 -14.40
C PRO A 10 16.44 -21.53 -14.04
N ILE A 11 15.26 -21.30 -13.50
CA ILE A 11 14.84 -20.00 -12.99
C ILE A 11 15.58 -19.81 -11.67
N HIS A 12 16.69 -19.09 -11.67
CA HIS A 12 17.37 -18.73 -10.42
C HIS A 12 16.54 -17.65 -9.71
N ALA A 13 16.29 -17.86 -8.41
CA ALA A 13 15.70 -16.81 -7.57
C ALA A 13 16.61 -15.57 -7.64
N ARG A 14 16.05 -14.42 -8.05
CA ARG A 14 16.84 -13.19 -8.33
C ARG A 14 17.44 -12.57 -7.06
N GLY A 15 17.14 -13.10 -5.88
CA GLY A 15 17.50 -12.50 -4.61
C GLY A 15 16.66 -11.26 -4.34
N THR A 16 17.19 -10.33 -3.54
CA THR A 16 16.53 -9.07 -3.22
C THR A 16 16.82 -8.04 -4.31
N ASP A 17 15.78 -7.49 -4.93
CA ASP A 17 15.91 -6.50 -6.00
C ASP A 17 16.37 -5.12 -5.48
N ALA A 18 15.95 -4.72 -4.27
CA ALA A 18 16.40 -3.50 -3.59
C ALA A 18 16.15 -3.54 -2.08
N ALA A 19 16.93 -2.78 -1.32
CA ALA A 19 16.72 -2.53 0.11
C ALA A 19 17.01 -1.06 0.41
N GLU A 20 16.01 -0.35 0.97
CA GLU A 20 16.07 1.10 1.20
C GLU A 20 15.46 1.45 2.56
N VAL A 21 15.97 2.53 3.18
CA VAL A 21 15.36 3.17 4.34
C VAL A 21 14.61 4.40 3.83
N ILE A 22 13.30 4.45 4.10
CA ILE A 22 12.44 5.58 3.71
C ILE A 22 11.92 6.23 4.99
N GLU A 23 12.28 7.50 5.20
CA GLU A 23 11.89 8.27 6.38
C GLU A 23 10.75 9.23 6.04
N VAL A 24 9.69 9.18 6.85
CA VAL A 24 8.46 9.96 6.67
C VAL A 24 7.91 10.35 8.03
N ILE A 25 7.15 11.45 8.10
CA ILE A 25 6.32 11.77 9.26
C ILE A 25 5.02 10.99 9.13
N ARG A 26 4.68 10.17 10.13
CA ARG A 26 3.39 9.48 10.23
C ARG A 26 2.50 10.19 11.25
N THR A 27 1.32 10.63 10.82
CA THR A 27 0.29 11.20 11.70
C THR A 27 -0.93 10.29 11.74
N LYS A 28 -1.58 10.23 12.91
CA LYS A 28 -2.88 9.59 13.10
C LYS A 28 -3.87 10.65 13.51
N ALA A 29 -4.93 10.82 12.73
CA ALA A 29 -5.96 11.81 12.98
C ALA A 29 -7.34 11.15 13.03
N MET A 30 -8.21 11.66 13.88
CA MET A 30 -9.62 11.26 13.88
C MET A 30 -10.35 12.03 12.78
N ARG A 31 -11.08 11.32 11.93
CA ARG A 31 -11.91 11.88 10.85
C ARG A 31 -13.32 11.32 10.98
N GLY A 32 -14.32 12.09 10.57
CA GLY A 32 -15.71 11.67 10.53
C GLY A 32 -16.63 12.56 11.36
N ALA A 33 -17.85 12.78 10.88
CA ALA A 33 -18.90 13.51 11.59
C ALA A 33 -19.63 12.67 12.65
N GLY A 34 -19.41 11.34 12.67
CA GLY A 34 -20.09 10.42 13.58
C GLY A 34 -21.52 10.07 13.14
N ILE A 35 -21.80 10.24 11.85
CA ILE A 35 -23.05 9.81 11.22
C ILE A 35 -22.82 8.51 10.44
N GLU A 36 -23.90 7.83 10.06
CA GLU A 36 -23.83 6.53 9.38
C GLU A 36 -23.06 6.63 8.05
N GLU A 37 -23.21 7.75 7.34
CA GLU A 37 -22.54 8.03 6.08
C GLU A 37 -21.07 8.47 6.25
N ASP A 38 -20.69 8.93 7.44
CA ASP A 38 -19.34 9.42 7.76
C ASP A 38 -18.97 9.12 9.23
N PRO A 39 -18.67 7.85 9.54
CA PRO A 39 -18.36 7.42 10.90
C PRO A 39 -17.01 7.98 11.36
N VAL A 40 -16.91 8.24 12.67
CA VAL A 40 -15.64 8.61 13.31
C VAL A 40 -14.67 7.43 13.22
N ARG A 41 -13.50 7.69 12.64
CA ARG A 41 -12.46 6.69 12.37
C ARG A 41 -11.08 7.31 12.44
N GLU A 42 -10.08 6.46 12.59
CA GLU A 42 -8.67 6.86 12.52
C GLU A 42 -8.22 6.85 11.06
N VAL A 43 -7.57 7.93 10.64
CA VAL A 43 -6.92 8.06 9.33
C VAL A 43 -5.42 8.22 9.56
N THR A 44 -4.63 7.38 8.90
CA THR A 44 -3.17 7.45 8.96
C THR A 44 -2.66 8.20 7.74
N GLN A 45 -1.87 9.24 7.96
CA GLN A 45 -1.29 10.04 6.89
C GLN A 45 0.23 10.00 6.96
N TYR A 46 0.86 10.05 5.80
CA TYR A 46 2.30 10.06 5.63
C TYR A 46 2.72 11.36 4.95
N TRP A 47 3.73 12.01 5.50
CA TRP A 47 4.21 13.30 5.06
C TRP A 47 5.72 13.31 4.86
N THR A 48 6.16 14.11 3.91
CA THR A 48 7.56 14.55 3.85
C THR A 48 7.88 15.50 5.01
N PHE A 49 9.16 15.67 5.31
CA PHE A 49 9.61 16.62 6.33
C PHE A 49 9.33 18.09 5.97
N ASP A 50 9.19 18.41 4.68
CA ASP A 50 8.79 19.74 4.18
C ASP A 50 7.28 20.00 4.31
N GLY A 51 6.49 19.06 4.84
CA GLY A 51 5.05 19.23 5.05
C GLY A 51 4.19 18.90 3.84
N LYS A 52 4.72 18.22 2.82
CA LYS A 52 3.93 17.69 1.69
C LYS A 52 3.36 16.31 2.04
N LEU A 53 2.05 16.13 1.84
CA LEU A 53 1.35 14.85 1.96
C LEU A 53 1.77 13.90 0.82
N ILE A 54 2.15 12.68 1.16
CA ILE A 54 2.56 11.64 0.20
C ILE A 54 1.59 10.46 0.13
N GLY A 55 0.79 10.25 1.17
CA GLY A 55 -0.19 9.18 1.18
C GLY A 55 -1.12 9.26 2.38
N GLU A 56 -2.30 8.70 2.20
CA GLU A 56 -3.33 8.57 3.23
C GLU A 56 -3.86 7.13 3.20
N GLU A 57 -3.88 6.50 4.36
CA GLU A 57 -4.55 5.24 4.61
C GLU A 57 -5.81 5.53 5.42
N ASP A 58 -6.94 5.51 4.72
CA ASP A 58 -8.27 5.58 5.31
C ASP A 58 -8.95 4.22 5.07
N SER A 59 -9.27 3.52 6.16
CA SER A 59 -9.95 2.22 6.08
C SER A 59 -11.41 2.34 5.63
N PHE A 60 -11.95 3.55 5.53
CA PHE A 60 -13.30 3.79 5.04
C PHE A 60 -13.28 4.12 3.55
N THR A 61 -13.44 3.07 2.76
CA THR A 61 -13.72 3.21 1.33
C THR A 61 -15.22 3.41 1.17
N TYR A 62 -15.65 4.64 0.82
CA TYR A 62 -17.05 4.86 0.45
C TYR A 62 -17.34 4.06 -0.83
N SER A 63 -18.29 3.13 -0.76
CA SER A 63 -18.83 2.43 -1.92
C SER A 63 -19.62 3.41 -2.80
N ALA A 64 -18.93 4.26 -3.55
CA ALA A 64 -19.52 5.10 -4.60
C ALA A 64 -19.82 4.29 -5.88
N GLU A 65 -20.14 3.01 -5.76
CA GLU A 65 -20.53 2.16 -6.89
C GLU A 65 -21.93 1.59 -6.69
N ARG A 66 -22.92 2.48 -6.53
CA ARG A 66 -24.29 2.20 -6.95
C ARG A 66 -24.87 3.44 -7.61
N LYS A 67 -24.76 3.49 -8.93
CA LYS A 67 -25.67 4.26 -9.78
C LYS A 67 -26.27 3.33 -10.80
#